data_AF-A0A8T4M6N1-F1
#
_entry.id   AF-A0A8T4M6N1-F1
#
_cell.length_a   1.000
_cell.length_b   1.000
_cell.length_c   1.000
_cell.angle_alpha   90.00
_cell.angle_beta   90.00
_cell.angle_gamma   90.00
#
_symmetry.space_group_name_H-M   'P 1'
#
loop_
_entity.id
_entity.type
_entity.pdbx_description
1 polymer ?
#
loop_
_entity_poly.entity_id
_entity_poly.type
_entity_poly.pdbx_seq_one_letter_code
_entity_poly.pdbx_strand_id
1 'polypeptide(L)' 'MKYKPGQHFVIDQTASEIILKDKIKTYIVGGNIKNLINLVSGKKFIGTEVVFN' A
#
# COMPACT_ATOMS: atom_id res chain seq x y z
N MET A 1 7.94 11.97 -10.09
CA MET A 1 6.94 12.39 -11.12
C MET A 1 6.37 13.78 -10.76
N LYS A 2 5.82 14.57 -11.71
CA LYS A 2 5.15 15.85 -11.36
C LYS A 2 3.67 15.61 -11.03
N TYR A 3 3.21 16.14 -9.89
CA TYR A 3 1.80 16.09 -9.45
C TYR A 3 0.87 16.64 -10.54
N LYS A 4 -0.18 15.90 -10.89
CA LYS A 4 -1.25 16.40 -11.76
C LYS A 4 -2.52 16.64 -10.94
N PRO A 5 -3.17 17.82 -11.07
CA PRO A 5 -4.44 18.09 -10.42
C PRO A 5 -5.48 17.01 -10.78
N GLY A 6 -6.26 16.57 -9.79
CA GLY A 6 -7.29 15.54 -9.97
C GLY A 6 -6.85 14.10 -9.72
N GLN A 7 -5.57 13.84 -9.41
CA GLN A 7 -5.12 12.52 -8.97
C GLN A 7 -5.38 12.34 -7.47
N HIS A 8 -6.36 11.50 -7.11
CA HIS A 8 -6.53 11.02 -5.73
C HIS A 8 -5.66 9.78 -5.52
N PHE A 9 -4.46 9.96 -4.97
CA PHE A 9 -3.58 8.85 -4.62
C PHE A 9 -3.90 8.32 -3.22
N VAL A 10 -4.00 7.00 -3.12
CA VAL A 10 -4.18 6.30 -1.83
C VAL A 10 -2.89 6.32 -1.00
N ILE A 11 -1.72 6.44 -1.63
CA ILE A 11 -0.40 6.50 -1.00
C ILE A 11 0.29 7.80 -1.41
N ASP A 12 1.03 8.42 -0.49
CA ASP A 12 1.92 9.53 -0.81
C ASP A 12 2.88 9.20 -1.98
N GLN A 13 3.13 10.18 -2.85
CA GLN A 13 3.94 9.95 -4.03
C GLN A 13 5.40 9.63 -3.67
N THR A 14 5.95 10.31 -2.65
CA THR A 14 7.32 10.07 -2.18
C THR A 14 7.44 8.67 -1.58
N ALA A 15 6.46 8.27 -0.76
CA ALA A 15 6.39 6.91 -0.24
C ALA A 15 6.33 5.87 -1.36
N SER A 16 5.54 6.12 -2.40
CA SER A 16 5.45 5.24 -3.57
C SER A 16 6.79 5.12 -4.33
N GLU A 17 7.52 6.23 -4.48
CA GLU A 17 8.85 6.25 -5.10
C GLU A 17 9.87 5.44 -4.27
N ILE A 18 9.84 5.55 -2.94
CA ILE A 18 10.70 4.77 -2.03
C ILE A 18 10.37 3.28 -2.10
N ILE A 19 9.08 2.93 -1.99
CA ILE A 19 8.59 1.55 -2.05
C ILE A 19 9.04 0.88 -3.35
N LEU A 20 8.93 1.58 -4.49
CA LEU A 20 9.36 1.09 -5.80
C LEU A 20 10.88 0.96 -5.90
N LYS A 21 11.62 1.99 -5.50
CA LYS A 21 13.10 2.03 -5.60
C LYS A 21 13.74 0.90 -4.80
N ASP A 22 13.26 0.69 -3.57
CA ASP A 22 13.85 -0.24 -2.62
C ASP A 22 13.14 -1.61 -2.62
N LYS A 23 12.15 -1.79 -3.52
CA LYS A 23 11.36 -3.01 -3.70
C LYS A 23 10.72 -3.52 -2.39
N ILE A 24 10.15 -2.60 -1.61
CA ILE A 24 9.60 -2.90 -0.29
C ILE A 24 8.22 -3.54 -0.43
N LYS A 25 8.07 -4.80 0.01
CA LYS A 25 6.76 -5.46 0.08
C LYS A 25 5.82 -4.65 0.97
N THR A 26 4.74 -4.12 0.38
CA THR A 26 3.87 -3.15 1.07
C THR A 26 2.42 -3.57 1.02
N TYR A 27 1.69 -3.31 2.11
CA TYR A 27 0.26 -3.59 2.23
C TYR A 27 -0.52 -2.32 2.54
N ILE A 28 -1.55 -2.05 1.75
CA ILE A 28 -2.50 -0.97 2.01
C ILE A 28 -3.74 -1.60 2.62
N VAL A 29 -3.96 -1.32 3.90
CA VAL A 29 -5.15 -1.76 4.64
C VAL A 29 -5.95 -0.53 5.06
N GLY A 30 -7.25 -0.52 4.77
CA GLY A 30 -8.15 0.56 5.19
C GLY A 30 -8.34 0.59 6.72
N GLY A 31 -9.13 1.54 7.23
CA GLY A 31 -9.32 1.78 8.66
C GLY A 31 -9.96 0.64 9.49
N ASN A 32 -10.31 -0.50 8.88
CA ASN A 32 -10.80 -1.66 9.60
C ASN A 32 -9.63 -2.48 10.18
N ILE A 33 -9.42 -2.34 11.49
CA ILE A 33 -8.36 -3.02 12.23
C ILE A 33 -8.38 -4.56 12.07
N LYS A 34 -9.54 -5.16 11.80
CA LYS A 34 -9.66 -6.61 11.55
C LYS A 34 -8.84 -7.06 10.34
N ASN A 35 -8.76 -6.21 9.30
CA ASN A 35 -7.95 -6.54 8.11
C ASN A 35 -6.46 -6.51 8.43
N LEU A 36 -6.00 -5.58 9.27
CA LEU A 36 -4.61 -5.56 9.75
C LEU A 36 -4.29 -6.81 10.56
N ILE A 37 -5.18 -7.19 11.50
CA ILE A 37 -5.00 -8.40 12.31
C ILE A 37 -4.95 -9.65 11.42
N ASN A 38 -5.86 -9.75 10.45
CA ASN A 38 -5.90 -10.88 9.52
C ASN A 38 -4.62 -10.96 8.69
N LEU A 39 -4.15 -9.83 8.13
CA LEU A 39 -2.92 -9.73 7.37
C LEU A 39 -1.72 -10.25 8.17
N VAL A 40 -1.51 -9.74 9.38
CA VAL A 40 -0.38 -10.14 10.25
C VAL A 40 -0.50 -11.61 10.69
N SER A 41 -1.73 -12.15 10.76
CA SER A 41 -1.98 -13.56 11.11
C SER A 41 -1.94 -14.53 9.91
N GLY A 42 -1.61 -14.06 8.70
CA GLY A 42 -1.63 -14.89 7.49
C GLY A 42 -3.02 -15.35 7.06
N LYS A 43 -4.08 -14.67 7.52
CA LYS A 43 -5.48 -14.94 7.16
C LYS A 43 -5.90 -14.04 6.00
N LYS A 44 -6.99 -14.42 5.33
CA LYS A 44 -7.60 -13.57 4.28
C LYS A 44 -7.95 -12.18 4.84
N PHE A 45 -7.51 -11.14 4.15
CA PHE A 45 -7.82 -9.75 4.46
C PHE A 45 -8.32 -9.04 3.19
N ILE A 46 -9.01 -7.91 3.37
CA ILE A 46 -9.41 -7.03 2.28
C ILE A 46 -8.44 -5.85 2.26
N GLY A 47 -7.74 -5.66 1.14
CA GLY A 47 -6.77 -4.58 0.93
C GLY A 47 -6.01 -4.76 -0.37
N THR A 48 -4.91 -4.04 -0.51
CA THR A 48 -4.03 -4.11 -1.68
C THR A 48 -2.63 -4.55 -1.26
N GLU A 49 -2.07 -5.52 -1.97
CA GLU A 49 -0.68 -5.95 -1.83
C GLU A 49 0.13 -5.36 -2.99
N VAL A 50 1.22 -4.68 -2.68
CA VAL A 50 2.20 -4.17 -3.65
C VAL A 50 3.45 -5.03 -3.53
N VAL A 51 3.72 -5.81 -4.59
CA VAL A 51 4.84 -6.76 -4.69
C VAL A 51 5.63 -6.51 -5.97
N PHE A 52 6.93 -6.78 -5.90
CA PHE A 52 7.85 -6.66 -7.01
C PHE A 52 8.37 -8.06 -7.35
N ASN A 53 8.23 -8.44 -8.62
CA ASN A 53 8.80 -9.67 -9.18
C ASN A 53 10.22 -9.41 -9.72
#